data_AF-A0A2A6J3I4-F1
#
_entry.id   AF-A0A2A6J3I4-F1
#
_cell.length_a   1.000
_cell.length_b   1.000
_cell.length_c   1.000
_cell.angle_alpha   90.00
_cell.angle_beta   90.00
_cell.angle_gamma   90.00
#
_symmetry.space_group_name_H-M   'P 1'
#
loop_
_entity.id
_entity.type
_entity.pdbx_description
1 polymer ?
#
loop_
_entity_poly.entity_id
_entity_poly.type
_entity_poly.pdbx_seq_one_letter_code
_entity_poly.pdbx_strand_id
1 'polypeptide(L)'
;MYLDRSGHLYSAAAFVKRPAKDALSASFVLCGDSHRTNCVVDGDTFWFEGQKIRIGDIDTPELSPPRCEAERVKGEAAKSRLLALLNAGKFSLSAGFRDEDKYGRKLRTVSRAGNSLGDVLIKEGLARPWDGARHGWCEGH
;
A
#
# COMPACT_ATOMS: atom_id res chain seq x y z
N MET A 1 -29.40 -20.71 19.95
CA MET A 1 -29.87 -19.64 20.85
C MET A 1 -29.50 -20.07 22.26
N TYR A 2 -28.64 -19.33 22.96
CA TYR A 2 -28.29 -19.67 24.35
C TYR A 2 -28.63 -18.48 25.25
N LEU A 3 -29.45 -18.76 26.28
CA LEU A 3 -29.86 -17.85 27.33
C LEU A 3 -29.10 -18.24 28.61
N ASP A 4 -28.44 -17.28 29.26
CA ASP A 4 -28.06 -17.39 30.68
C ASP A 4 -29.14 -16.75 31.58
N ARG A 5 -29.20 -17.22 32.83
CA ARG A 5 -30.17 -16.89 33.88
C ARG A 5 -30.20 -15.42 34.34
N SER A 6 -29.36 -14.54 33.82
CA SER A 6 -29.19 -13.16 34.35
C SER A 6 -29.57 -12.03 33.38
N GLY A 7 -30.11 -12.32 32.19
CA GLY A 7 -30.75 -11.31 31.33
C GLY A 7 -29.86 -10.19 30.78
N HIS A 8 -28.53 -10.31 30.84
CA HIS A 8 -27.62 -9.29 30.32
C HIS A 8 -27.25 -9.54 28.86
N LEU A 9 -27.55 -8.54 28.00
CA LEU A 9 -27.09 -8.47 26.62
C LEU A 9 -25.61 -8.06 26.60
N TYR A 10 -24.70 -9.03 26.52
CA TYR A 10 -23.29 -8.74 26.23
C TYR A 10 -23.15 -8.44 24.74
N SER A 11 -23.21 -7.15 24.39
CA SER A 11 -22.84 -6.69 23.05
C SER A 11 -21.35 -6.95 22.89
N ALA A 12 -20.98 -7.93 22.04
CA ALA A 12 -19.62 -8.05 21.54
C ALA A 12 -19.36 -6.81 20.68
N ALA A 13 -18.87 -5.73 21.30
CA ALA A 13 -18.42 -4.55 20.60
C ALA A 13 -17.27 -4.98 19.69
N ALA A 14 -17.59 -5.24 18.42
CA ALA A 14 -16.59 -5.35 17.38
C ALA A 14 -15.77 -4.06 17.40
N PHE A 15 -14.46 -4.18 17.61
CA PHE A 15 -13.53 -3.06 17.49
C PHE A 15 -13.49 -2.62 16.03
N VAL A 16 -14.47 -1.81 15.61
CA VAL A 16 -14.43 -1.13 14.32
C VAL A 16 -13.35 -0.06 14.44
N LYS A 17 -12.16 -0.35 13.93
CA LYS A 17 -11.07 0.62 13.77
C LYS A 17 -11.64 1.78 12.95
N ARG A 18 -11.90 2.92 13.59
CA ARG A 18 -12.37 4.11 12.87
C ARG A 18 -11.35 4.40 11.77
N PRO A 19 -11.76 4.58 10.50
CA PRO A 19 -10.82 4.97 9.47
C PRO A 19 -10.14 6.24 9.94
N ALA A 20 -8.81 6.24 9.91
CA ALA A 20 -8.05 7.44 10.19
C ALA A 20 -8.59 8.54 9.26
N LYS A 21 -8.81 9.73 9.81
CA LYS A 21 -9.21 10.87 9.00
C LYS A 21 -8.06 11.19 8.06
N ASP A 22 -8.32 11.27 6.75
CA ASP A 22 -7.31 11.64 5.76
C ASP A 22 -6.72 13.00 6.10
N ALA A 23 -5.50 12.98 6.62
CA ALA A 23 -4.81 14.15 7.15
C ALA A 23 -3.45 14.36 6.47
N LEU A 24 -2.89 13.31 5.85
CA LEU A 24 -1.58 13.34 5.25
C LEU A 24 -1.66 13.81 3.81
N SER A 25 -0.74 14.66 3.39
CA SER A 25 -0.59 15.11 2.01
C SER A 25 0.81 15.65 1.79
N ALA A 26 1.35 15.46 0.59
CA ALA A 26 2.57 16.09 0.13
C ALA A 26 2.52 16.20 -1.40
N SER A 27 3.44 16.97 -1.98
CA SER A 27 3.72 16.90 -3.42
C SER A 27 4.72 15.79 -3.67
N PHE A 28 4.26 14.72 -4.31
CA PHE A 28 5.10 13.60 -4.73
C PHE A 28 5.61 13.82 -6.15
N VAL A 29 6.82 13.35 -6.39
CA VAL A 29 7.43 13.23 -7.73
C VAL A 29 7.88 11.78 -7.94
N LEU A 30 8.32 11.42 -9.15
CA LEU A 30 9.06 10.15 -9.31
C LEU A 30 10.43 10.31 -8.67
N CYS A 31 10.91 9.29 -7.95
CA CYS A 31 12.24 9.36 -7.37
C CYS A 31 13.30 9.39 -8.49
N GLY A 32 14.16 10.40 -8.43
CA GLY A 32 15.47 10.41 -9.10
C GLY A 32 16.58 10.00 -8.14
N ASP A 33 17.83 10.22 -8.51
CA ASP A 33 18.99 9.68 -7.78
C ASP A 33 19.15 10.23 -6.35
N SER A 34 18.74 11.48 -6.10
CA SER A 34 18.99 12.19 -4.83
C SER A 34 17.73 12.58 -4.04
N HIS A 35 16.54 12.58 -4.66
CA HIS A 35 15.32 13.03 -3.99
C HIS A 35 14.72 11.87 -3.18
N ARG A 36 14.79 11.95 -1.84
CA ARG A 36 14.28 10.90 -0.92
C ARG A 36 13.31 11.42 0.14
N THR A 37 12.63 12.53 -0.13
CA THR A 37 11.68 13.13 0.82
C THR A 37 10.24 12.71 0.51
N ASN A 38 9.70 13.14 -0.63
CA ASN A 38 8.35 12.81 -1.09
C ASN A 38 8.42 12.35 -2.55
N CYS A 39 8.65 11.06 -2.77
CA CYS A 39 8.79 10.53 -4.13
C CYS A 39 8.40 9.06 -4.25
N VAL A 40 7.99 8.64 -5.45
CA VAL A 40 7.58 7.26 -5.74
C VAL A 40 8.71 6.48 -6.38
N VAL A 41 9.06 5.33 -5.79
CA VAL A 41 10.16 4.46 -6.23
C VAL A 41 9.66 3.48 -7.30
N ASP A 42 8.60 2.75 -7.00
CA ASP A 42 7.94 1.73 -7.83
C ASP A 42 6.43 1.67 -7.49
N GLY A 43 5.73 0.60 -7.89
CA GLY A 43 4.28 0.47 -7.71
C GLY A 43 3.79 0.27 -6.28
N ASP A 44 4.68 -0.09 -5.34
CA ASP A 44 4.32 -0.32 -3.93
C ASP A 44 5.26 0.36 -2.93
N THR A 45 6.31 1.04 -3.40
CA THR A 45 7.31 1.69 -2.56
C THR A 45 7.43 3.19 -2.86
N PHE A 46 7.38 4.00 -1.81
CA PHE A 46 7.54 5.46 -1.90
C PHE A 46 8.22 6.02 -0.66
N TRP A 47 8.80 7.20 -0.79
CA TRP A 47 9.28 8.03 0.31
C TRP A 47 8.23 9.06 0.68
N PHE A 48 7.97 9.21 1.97
CA PHE A 48 7.11 10.26 2.52
C PHE A 48 7.78 10.86 3.76
N GLU A 49 7.98 12.17 3.74
CA GLU A 49 8.66 12.93 4.81
C GLU A 49 10.03 12.32 5.20
N GLY A 50 10.76 11.77 4.23
CA GLY A 50 12.07 11.15 4.48
C GLY A 50 12.02 9.70 4.98
N GLN A 51 10.83 9.11 5.11
CA GLN A 51 10.64 7.72 5.50
C GLN A 51 10.28 6.85 4.30
N LYS A 52 10.98 5.72 4.13
CA LYS A 52 10.68 4.74 3.08
C LYS A 52 9.52 3.85 3.52
N ILE A 53 8.43 3.89 2.74
CA ILE A 53 7.20 3.16 2.98
C ILE A 53 7.01 2.11 1.88
N ARG A 54 6.65 0.89 2.28
CA ARG A 54 6.13 -0.15 1.39
C ARG A 54 4.64 -0.35 1.70
N ILE A 55 3.82 -0.40 0.67
CA ILE A 55 2.40 -0.74 0.75
C ILE A 55 2.29 -2.23 1.10
N GLY A 56 1.77 -2.53 2.29
CA GLY A 56 1.86 -3.87 2.88
C GLY A 56 0.82 -4.88 2.38
N ASP A 57 -0.27 -4.40 1.79
CA ASP A 57 -1.41 -5.19 1.30
C ASP A 57 -1.28 -5.62 -0.17
N ILE A 58 -0.25 -5.17 -0.88
CA ILE A 58 -0.05 -5.45 -2.31
C ILE A 58 1.38 -5.89 -2.63
N ASP A 59 1.51 -6.51 -3.80
CA ASP A 59 2.77 -6.72 -4.51
C ASP A 59 2.70 -6.06 -5.88
N THR A 60 3.78 -5.42 -6.31
CA THR A 60 3.91 -4.83 -7.65
C THR A 60 5.20 -5.27 -8.33
N PRO A 61 5.28 -5.17 -9.67
CA PRO A 61 6.52 -5.36 -10.41
C PRO A 61 7.67 -4.49 -9.87
N GLU A 62 8.82 -5.11 -9.63
CA GLU A 62 10.04 -4.41 -9.22
C GLU A 62 10.77 -3.82 -10.43
N LEU A 63 11.21 -2.56 -10.33
CA LEU A 63 11.88 -1.85 -11.43
C LEU A 63 13.41 -1.78 -11.30
N SER A 64 14.02 -2.44 -10.30
CA SER A 64 15.44 -2.25 -9.97
C SER A 64 16.21 -3.56 -9.72
N PRO A 65 16.60 -4.29 -10.78
CA PRO A 65 16.15 -4.17 -12.17
C PRO A 65 14.91 -5.04 -12.46
N PRO A 66 14.12 -4.73 -13.50
CA PRO A 66 13.09 -5.65 -13.98
C PRO A 66 13.73 -6.89 -14.60
N ARG A 67 13.10 -8.04 -14.44
CA ARG A 67 13.54 -9.33 -14.98
C ARG A 67 13.17 -9.52 -16.45
N CYS A 68 12.17 -8.79 -16.93
CA CYS A 68 11.70 -8.83 -18.31
C CYS A 68 10.94 -7.55 -18.67
N GLU A 69 10.68 -7.37 -19.96
CA GLU A 69 10.00 -6.19 -20.49
C GLU A 69 8.55 -6.05 -19.99
N ALA A 70 7.80 -7.15 -19.88
CA ALA A 70 6.45 -7.13 -19.36
C ALA A 70 6.40 -6.65 -17.89
N GLU A 71 7.38 -7.05 -17.08
CA GLU A 71 7.54 -6.58 -15.70
C GLU A 71 7.88 -5.08 -15.67
N ARG A 72 8.79 -4.63 -16.53
CA ARG A 72 9.16 -3.21 -16.65
C ARG A 72 7.96 -2.34 -17.00
N VAL A 73 7.24 -2.67 -18.06
CA VAL A 73 6.08 -1.89 -18.53
C VAL A 73 5.00 -1.82 -17.45
N LYS A 74 4.68 -2.94 -16.81
CA LYS A 74 3.68 -2.98 -15.74
C LYS A 74 4.14 -2.22 -14.50
N GLY A 75 5.43 -2.32 -14.14
CA GLY A 75 6.00 -1.58 -13.02
C GLY A 75 5.99 -0.06 -13.24
N GLU A 76 6.31 0.40 -14.45
CA GLU A 76 6.24 1.83 -14.80
C GLU A 76 4.81 2.36 -14.75
N ALA A 77 3.84 1.57 -15.22
CA ALA A 77 2.42 1.89 -15.10
C ALA A 77 1.96 1.96 -13.63
N ALA A 78 2.32 0.96 -12.82
CA ALA A 78 2.02 0.93 -11.39
C ALA A 78 2.63 2.12 -10.64
N LYS A 79 3.90 2.43 -10.90
CA LYS A 79 4.63 3.58 -10.33
C LYS A 79 3.95 4.90 -10.68
N SER A 80 3.61 5.10 -11.95
CA SER A 80 2.95 6.32 -12.43
C SER A 80 1.55 6.48 -11.84
N ARG A 81 0.83 5.35 -11.68
CA ARG A 81 -0.49 5.35 -11.07
C ARG A 81 -0.45 5.66 -9.58
N LEU A 82 0.49 5.06 -8.84
CA LEU A 82 0.67 5.36 -7.42
C LEU A 82 0.97 6.85 -7.19
N LEU A 83 1.83 7.45 -8.04
CA LEU A 83 2.10 8.89 -8.02
C LEU A 83 0.81 9.71 -8.16
N ALA A 84 -0.01 9.39 -9.17
CA ALA A 84 -1.28 10.09 -9.40
C ALA A 84 -2.23 9.93 -8.21
N LEU A 85 -2.32 8.73 -7.63
CA LEU A 85 -3.17 8.46 -6.48
C LEU A 85 -2.72 9.26 -5.25
N LEU A 86 -1.42 9.29 -4.93
CA LEU A 86 -0.88 10.05 -3.79
C LEU A 86 -1.09 11.56 -3.94
N ASN A 87 -0.93 12.10 -5.15
CA ASN A 87 -1.10 13.52 -5.43
C ASN A 87 -2.57 13.97 -5.58
N ALA A 88 -3.51 13.04 -5.80
CA ALA A 88 -4.93 13.38 -6.01
C ALA A 88 -5.67 13.88 -4.75
N GLY A 89 -5.01 13.98 -3.61
CA GLY A 89 -5.58 14.53 -2.37
C GLY A 89 -5.03 13.91 -1.10
N LYS A 90 -5.64 14.25 0.03
CA LYS A 90 -5.23 13.72 1.33
C LYS A 90 -5.39 12.21 1.40
N PHE A 91 -4.57 11.56 2.20
CA PHE A 91 -4.59 10.13 2.45
C PHE A 91 -4.29 9.83 3.92
N SER A 92 -4.40 8.55 4.26
CA SER A 92 -4.12 8.00 5.58
C SER A 92 -3.14 6.84 5.46
N LEU A 93 -2.22 6.74 6.41
CA LEU A 93 -1.34 5.60 6.58
C LEU A 93 -1.74 4.84 7.83
N SER A 94 -1.84 3.52 7.73
CA SER A 94 -2.07 2.66 8.89
C SER A 94 -1.04 1.55 8.92
N ALA A 95 -0.44 1.31 10.09
CA ALA A 95 0.43 0.16 10.29
C ALA A 95 -0.41 -1.12 10.33
N GLY A 96 0.11 -2.16 9.68
CA GLY A 96 -0.39 -3.53 9.80
C GLY A 96 0.12 -4.21 11.08
N PHE A 97 0.05 -5.54 11.12
CA PHE A 97 0.57 -6.33 12.25
C PHE A 97 2.10 -6.20 12.40
N ARG A 98 2.80 -6.02 11.28
CA ARG A 98 4.24 -5.71 11.25
C ARG A 98 4.39 -4.23 10.90
N ASP A 99 5.11 -3.48 11.73
CA ASP A 99 5.38 -2.05 11.48
C ASP A 99 6.49 -1.84 10.45
N GLU A 100 7.42 -2.79 10.36
CA GLU A 100 8.63 -2.70 9.56
C GLU A 100 8.98 -4.06 8.96
N ASP A 101 9.62 -4.06 7.80
CA ASP A 101 10.23 -5.26 7.23
C ASP A 101 11.70 -5.42 7.65
N LYS A 102 12.30 -6.56 7.28
CA LYS A 102 13.70 -6.87 7.60
C LYS A 102 14.74 -5.90 7.00
N TYR A 103 14.31 -4.99 6.12
CA TYR A 103 15.17 -4.01 5.44
C TYR A 103 14.97 -2.59 5.98
N GLY A 104 14.18 -2.40 7.04
CA GLY A 104 13.91 -1.10 7.62
C GLY A 104 12.79 -0.30 6.95
N ARG A 105 12.03 -0.90 6.01
CA ARG A 105 10.91 -0.20 5.36
C ARG A 105 9.68 -0.26 6.24
N LYS A 106 9.02 0.88 6.42
CA LYS A 106 7.73 0.92 7.12
C LYS A 106 6.65 0.26 6.27
N LEU A 107 5.98 -0.73 6.84
CA LEU A 107 4.85 -1.41 6.20
C LEU A 107 3.56 -0.66 6.53
N ARG A 108 2.90 -0.11 5.52
CA ARG A 108 1.68 0.68 5.69
C ARG A 108 0.61 0.22 4.72
N THR A 109 -0.65 0.28 5.13
CA THR A 109 -1.77 0.36 4.19
C THR A 109 -2.06 1.83 3.94
N VAL A 110 -2.13 2.22 2.67
CA VAL A 110 -2.40 3.59 2.22
C VAL A 110 -3.86 3.67 1.80
N SER A 111 -4.62 4.61 2.36
CA SER A 111 -6.05 4.72 2.09
C SER A 111 -6.51 6.16 1.90
N ARG A 112 -7.62 6.33 1.18
CA ARG A 112 -8.37 7.58 1.05
C ARG A 112 -9.85 7.31 1.18
N ALA A 113 -10.51 8.08 2.04
CA ALA A 113 -11.92 7.95 2.39
C ALA A 113 -12.28 6.49 2.76
N GLY A 114 -11.37 5.80 3.44
CA GLY A 114 -11.52 4.40 3.84
C GLY A 114 -11.23 3.36 2.74
N ASN A 115 -10.91 3.77 1.52
CA ASN A 115 -10.58 2.86 0.41
C ASN A 115 -9.06 2.69 0.28
N SER A 116 -8.55 1.46 0.19
CA SER A 116 -7.13 1.21 -0.05
C SER A 116 -6.73 1.70 -1.45
N LEU A 117 -5.64 2.46 -1.52
CA LEU A 117 -5.02 2.81 -2.81
C LEU A 117 -4.35 1.58 -3.45
N GLY A 118 -3.94 0.61 -2.64
CA GLY A 118 -3.44 -0.68 -3.12
C GLY A 118 -4.54 -1.48 -3.83
N ASP A 119 -5.75 -1.52 -3.28
CA ASP A 119 -6.90 -2.17 -3.94
C ASP A 119 -7.23 -1.52 -5.29
N VAL A 120 -7.02 -0.20 -5.43
CA VAL A 120 -7.19 0.49 -6.72
C VAL A 120 -6.18 -0.04 -7.73
N LEU A 121 -4.90 -0.17 -7.35
CA LEU A 121 -3.86 -0.75 -8.21
C LEU A 121 -4.16 -2.20 -8.59
N ILE A 122 -4.70 -3.00 -7.67
CA ILE A 122 -5.12 -4.38 -7.95
C ILE A 122 -6.26 -4.40 -8.98
N LYS A 123 -7.30 -3.59 -8.77
CA LYS A 123 -8.46 -3.50 -9.68
C LYS A 123 -8.06 -3.06 -11.09
N GLU A 124 -7.03 -2.25 -11.20
CA GLU A 124 -6.47 -1.78 -12.47
C GLU A 124 -5.46 -2.77 -13.10
N GLY A 125 -5.20 -3.91 -12.46
CA GLY A 125 -4.28 -4.95 -12.97
C GLY A 125 -2.80 -4.59 -12.84
N LEU A 126 -2.48 -3.58 -12.01
CA LEU A 126 -1.12 -3.06 -11.79
C LEU A 126 -0.44 -3.67 -10.56
N ALA A 127 -1.21 -4.33 -9.70
CA ALA A 127 -0.75 -4.98 -8.48
C ALA A 127 -1.46 -6.32 -8.23
N ARG A 128 -0.92 -7.14 -7.34
CA ARG A 128 -1.55 -8.36 -6.80
C ARG A 128 -1.74 -8.19 -5.28
N PRO A 129 -2.71 -8.88 -4.66
CA PRO A 129 -2.76 -8.99 -3.21
C PRO A 129 -1.46 -9.60 -2.66
N TRP A 130 -0.95 -9.07 -1.55
CA TRP A 130 0.21 -9.66 -0.88
C TRP A 130 -0.19 -10.95 -0.16
N ASP A 131 0.38 -12.09 -0.57
CA ASP A 131 0.10 -13.41 0.00
C ASP A 131 1.24 -13.95 0.90
N GLY A 132 2.28 -13.14 1.12
CA GLY A 132 3.46 -13.50 1.90
C GLY A 132 4.70 -13.82 1.06
N ALA A 133 4.57 -13.91 -0.27
CA ALA A 133 5.69 -14.14 -1.17
C ALA A 133 5.68 -13.17 -2.36
N ARG A 134 6.85 -12.99 -2.97
CA ARG A 134 6.96 -12.31 -4.26
C ARG A 134 6.76 -13.31 -5.39
N HIS A 135 5.99 -12.91 -6.39
CA HIS A 135 5.73 -13.71 -7.57
C HIS A 135 6.32 -13.06 -8.80
N GLY A 136 6.68 -13.87 -9.81
CA GLY A 136 7.14 -13.35 -11.09
C GLY A 136 6.05 -12.55 -11.82
N TRP A 137 6.47 -11.51 -12.52
CA TRP A 137 5.62 -10.66 -13.35
C TRP A 137 5.86 -10.82 -14.85
N CYS A 138 6.78 -11.71 -15.23
CA CYS A 138 7.02 -12.08 -16.61
C CYS A 138 5.92 -13.00 -17.13
N GLU A 139 5.54 -12.82 -18.39
CA GLU A 139 4.63 -13.74 -19.05
C GLU A 139 5.33 -15.09 -19.28
N GLY A 140 4.71 -16.20 -18.84
CA GLY A 140 5.12 -17.55 -19.24
C GLY A 140 6.25 -18.23 -18.46
N HIS A 141 6.52 -17.85 -17.20
CA HIS A 141 7.51 -18.54 -16.35
C HIS A 141 6.96 -18.97 -15.00
#